data_AF-A0A2J7Z6X0-F1
#
_entry.id   AF-A0A2J7Z6X0-F1
#
_cell.length_a   1.000
_cell.length_b   1.000
_cell.length_c   1.000
_cell.angle_alpha   90.00
_cell.angle_beta   90.00
_cell.angle_gamma   90.00
#
_symmetry.space_group_name_H-M   'P 1'
#
loop_
_entity.id
_entity.type
_entity.pdbx_description
1 polymer ?
#
loop_
_entity_poly.entity_id
_entity_poly.type
_entity_poly.pdbx_seq_one_letter_code
_entity_poly.pdbx_strand_id
1 'polypeptide(L)'
;MVTRFFNAERVAAAVPVIQRVAEDLLHTVRSELDATGRCELFGSFAQVLPCRVLMELLGIRGVTPATLIRWSDASLELFWGRPTFDRQRELAVLVGEFHKSSP
;
A
#
# COMPACT_ATOMS: atom_id res chain seq x y z
N MET A 1 -0.85 14.01 16.18
CA MET A 1 -0.04 12.76 16.20
C MET A 1 0.54 12.41 14.83
N VAL A 2 -0.12 12.72 13.69
CA VAL A 2 0.39 12.49 12.32
C VAL A 2 1.43 13.53 11.84
N THR A 3 1.32 14.78 12.32
CA THR A 3 2.20 15.90 11.92
C THR A 3 3.69 15.72 12.23
N ARG A 4 4.06 14.79 13.14
CA ARG A 4 5.46 14.48 13.46
C ARG A 4 6.11 13.51 12.45
N PHE A 5 5.29 12.83 11.64
CA PHE A 5 5.74 11.92 10.58
C PHE A 5 5.76 12.57 9.19
N PHE A 6 5.01 13.66 8.99
CA PHE A 6 4.90 14.38 7.72
C PHE A 6 5.23 15.87 7.87
N ASN A 7 6.43 16.20 8.35
CA ASN A 7 6.98 17.55 8.13
C ASN A 7 7.70 17.57 6.77
N ALA A 8 7.86 18.76 6.17
CA ALA A 8 8.42 18.89 4.81
C ALA A 8 9.80 18.22 4.66
N GLU A 9 10.61 18.26 5.73
CA GLU A 9 11.93 17.65 5.78
C GLU A 9 11.87 16.12 5.70
N ARG A 10 10.94 15.48 6.42
CA ARG A 10 10.75 14.02 6.36
C ARG A 10 10.14 13.56 5.04
N VAL A 11 9.27 14.36 4.44
CA VAL A 11 8.74 14.10 3.09
C VAL A 11 9.87 14.20 2.06
N ALA A 12 10.72 15.23 2.16
CA ALA A 12 11.90 15.36 1.31
C ALA A 12 12.89 14.21 1.50
N ALA A 13 13.10 13.76 2.74
CA ALA A 13 13.96 12.61 3.05
C ALA A 13 13.40 11.27 2.51
N ALA A 14 12.10 11.19 2.19
CA ALA A 14 11.50 10.01 1.58
C ALA A 14 11.74 9.92 0.06
N VAL A 15 12.16 11.01 -0.61
CA VAL A 15 12.34 11.06 -2.07
C VAL A 15 13.27 9.95 -2.58
N PRO A 16 14.45 9.69 -1.98
CA PRO A 16 15.32 8.61 -2.46
C PRO A 16 14.67 7.22 -2.37
N VAL A 17 13.90 6.97 -1.31
CA VAL A 17 13.15 5.71 -1.14
C VAL A 17 12.07 5.59 -2.21
N ILE A 18 11.30 6.67 -2.44
CA ILE A 18 10.26 6.71 -3.48
C ILE A 18 10.85 6.44 -4.86
N GLN A 19 11.98 7.09 -5.20
CA GLN A 19 12.65 6.91 -6.49
C GLN A 19 13.08 5.46 -6.67
N ARG A 20 13.78 4.87 -5.69
CA ARG A 20 14.24 3.49 -5.79
C ARG A 20 13.07 2.51 -5.92
N VAL A 21 12.03 2.66 -5.10
CA VAL A 21 10.84 1.78 -5.18
C VAL A 21 10.12 1.95 -6.51
N ALA A 22 10.03 3.17 -7.05
CA ALA A 22 9.45 3.42 -8.35
C ALA A 22 10.26 2.78 -9.47
N GLU A 23 11.59 2.89 -9.46
CA GLU A 23 12.48 2.26 -10.42
C GLU A 23 12.34 0.73 -10.40
N ASP A 24 12.31 0.12 -9.20
CA ASP A 24 12.13 -1.32 -9.02
C ASP A 24 10.80 -1.79 -9.65
N LEU A 25 9.71 -1.07 -9.42
CA LEU A 25 8.39 -1.39 -9.99
C LEU A 25 8.35 -1.18 -11.50
N LEU A 26 8.93 -0.07 -11.99
CA LEU A 26 8.98 0.23 -13.43
C LEU A 26 9.84 -0.78 -14.19
N HIS A 27 10.85 -1.36 -13.56
CA HIS A 27 11.62 -2.45 -14.16
C HIS A 27 10.73 -3.65 -14.50
N THR A 28 9.86 -4.05 -13.56
CA THR A 28 8.88 -5.13 -13.78
C THR A 28 7.86 -4.75 -14.86
N VAL A 29 7.30 -3.55 -14.80
CA VAL A 29 6.33 -3.06 -15.80
C VAL A 29 6.94 -3.03 -17.20
N ARG A 30 8.18 -2.55 -17.34
CA ARG A 30 8.90 -2.54 -18.62
C ARG A 30 9.10 -3.94 -19.15
N SER A 31 9.50 -4.90 -18.31
CA SER A 31 9.65 -6.29 -18.73
C SER A 31 8.35 -6.90 -19.24
N GLU A 32 7.20 -6.58 -18.64
CA GLU A 32 5.89 -7.06 -19.10
C GLU A 32 5.50 -6.41 -20.44
N LEU A 33 5.75 -5.11 -20.57
CA LEU A 33 5.49 -4.36 -21.78
C LEU A 33 6.33 -4.88 -22.96
N ASP A 34 7.62 -5.13 -22.74
CA ASP A 34 8.53 -5.67 -23.75
C ASP A 34 8.10 -7.08 -24.20
N ALA A 35 7.59 -7.90 -23.28
CA ALA A 35 7.18 -9.28 -23.56
C ALA A 35 5.80 -9.39 -24.24
N THR A 36 4.85 -8.52 -23.90
CA THR A 36 3.44 -8.67 -24.30
C THR A 36 2.89 -7.52 -25.14
N GLY A 37 3.63 -6.42 -25.27
CA GLY A 37 3.20 -5.18 -25.92
C GLY A 37 2.15 -4.39 -25.13
N ARG A 38 1.78 -4.83 -23.91
CA ARG A 38 0.80 -4.17 -23.05
C ARG A 38 1.25 -4.23 -21.59
N CYS A 39 0.76 -3.31 -20.75
CA CYS A 39 0.93 -3.38 -19.31
C CYS A 39 -0.27 -2.77 -18.59
N GLU A 40 -0.52 -3.23 -17.36
CA GLU A 40 -1.54 -2.69 -16.45
C GLU A 40 -0.82 -1.86 -15.37
N LEU A 41 -0.99 -0.54 -15.40
CA LEU A 41 -0.19 0.37 -14.55
C LEU A 41 -0.76 0.56 -13.14
N PHE A 42 -2.05 0.35 -12.93
CA PHE A 42 -2.68 0.61 -11.64
C PHE A 42 -2.24 -0.42 -10.60
N GLY A 43 -2.50 -1.70 -10.84
CA GLY A 43 -2.17 -2.81 -9.97
C GLY A 43 -0.67 -3.15 -9.95
N SER A 44 0.05 -2.90 -11.04
CA SER A 44 1.50 -3.18 -11.09
C SER A 44 2.38 -2.04 -10.59
N PHE A 45 1.89 -0.80 -10.56
CA PHE A 45 2.69 0.36 -10.17
C PHE A 45 1.95 1.31 -9.22
N ALA A 46 0.86 1.94 -9.66
CA ALA A 46 0.29 3.10 -8.98
C ALA A 46 -0.29 2.76 -7.59
N GLN A 47 -0.95 1.62 -7.45
CA GLN A 47 -1.49 1.14 -6.18
C GLN A 47 -0.39 0.61 -5.25
N VAL A 48 0.65 0.00 -5.81
CA VAL A 48 1.70 -0.69 -5.06
C VAL A 48 2.78 0.26 -4.53
N LEU A 49 3.12 1.31 -5.29
CA LEU A 49 4.18 2.27 -4.94
C LEU A 49 3.95 2.93 -3.57
N PRO A 50 2.78 3.54 -3.27
CA PRO A 50 2.55 4.15 -1.96
C PRO A 50 2.64 3.15 -0.82
N CYS A 51 2.14 1.92 -1.02
CA CYS A 51 2.19 0.87 -0.02
C CYS A 51 3.64 0.43 0.28
N ARG A 52 4.45 0.16 -0.74
CA ARG A 52 5.86 -0.24 -0.54
C ARG A 52 6.68 0.86 0.13
N VAL A 53 6.47 2.12 -0.26
CA VAL A 53 7.13 3.27 0.38
C VAL A 53 6.74 3.36 1.85
N LEU A 54 5.44 3.26 2.18
CA LEU A 54 4.97 3.30 3.56
C LEU A 54 5.56 2.16 4.40
N MET A 55 5.55 0.94 3.86
CA MET A 55 6.11 -0.23 4.53
C MET A 55 7.59 -0.03 4.85
N GLU A 56 8.36 0.55 3.94
CA GLU A 56 9.78 0.79 4.17
C GLU A 56 10.03 1.89 5.20
N LEU A 57 9.33 3.02 5.06
CA LEU A 57 9.45 4.14 6.00
C LEU A 57 9.04 3.76 7.43
N LEU A 58 8.10 2.84 7.58
CA LEU A 58 7.63 2.33 8.87
C LEU A 58 8.36 1.06 9.34
N GLY A 59 9.28 0.51 8.54
CA GLY A 59 9.98 -0.73 8.87
C GLY A 59 9.09 -1.97 8.94
N ILE A 60 7.95 -1.97 8.24
CA ILE A 60 7.03 -3.11 8.19
C ILE A 60 7.67 -4.25 7.39
N ARG A 61 7.83 -5.42 8.03
CA ARG A 61 8.40 -6.64 7.45
C ARG A 61 7.43 -7.79 7.64
N GLY A 62 7.53 -8.82 6.79
CA GLY A 62 6.71 -10.05 6.91
C GLY A 62 5.28 -9.93 6.38
N VAL A 63 4.89 -8.78 5.83
CA VAL A 63 3.58 -8.55 5.19
C VAL A 63 3.82 -8.24 3.71
N THR A 64 2.99 -8.75 2.82
CA THR A 64 3.09 -8.40 1.38
C THR A 64 2.37 -7.08 1.11
N PRO A 65 2.78 -6.30 0.09
CA PRO A 65 2.04 -5.09 -0.31
C PRO A 65 0.57 -5.38 -0.63
N ALA A 66 0.26 -6.50 -1.29
CA ALA A 66 -1.12 -6.91 -1.58
C ALA A 66 -1.95 -7.15 -0.31
N THR A 67 -1.34 -7.75 0.72
CA THR A 67 -1.98 -7.93 2.03
C THR A 67 -2.28 -6.58 2.69
N LEU A 68 -1.32 -5.66 2.67
CA LEU A 68 -1.49 -4.34 3.27
C LEU A 68 -2.54 -3.50 2.54
N ILE A 69 -2.55 -3.53 1.20
CA ILE A 69 -3.57 -2.87 0.36
C ILE A 69 -4.95 -3.39 0.73
N ARG A 70 -5.14 -4.72 0.78
CA ARG A 70 -6.42 -5.32 1.16
C ARG A 70 -6.90 -4.89 2.55
N TRP A 71 -6.01 -4.83 3.53
CA TRP A 71 -6.36 -4.36 4.87
C TRP A 71 -6.70 -2.87 4.88
N SER A 72 -5.96 -2.06 4.13
CA SER A 72 -6.24 -0.63 3.96
C SER A 72 -7.61 -0.38 3.33
N ASP A 73 -7.92 -1.08 2.23
CA ASP A 73 -9.21 -0.98 1.54
C ASP A 73 -10.35 -1.43 2.45
N ALA A 74 -10.18 -2.54 3.18
CA ALA A 74 -11.17 -3.03 4.13
C ALA A 74 -11.43 -2.04 5.27
N SER A 75 -10.37 -1.38 5.77
CA SER A 75 -10.47 -0.36 6.82
C SER A 75 -11.20 0.88 6.29
N LEU A 76 -10.88 1.33 5.07
CA LEU A 76 -11.54 2.46 4.43
C LEU A 76 -13.04 2.19 4.21
N GLU A 77 -13.39 1.00 3.72
CA GLU A 77 -14.78 0.59 3.50
C GLU A 77 -15.57 0.52 4.82
N LEU A 78 -14.97 -0.04 5.87
CA LEU A 78 -15.62 -0.19 7.17
C LEU A 78 -15.88 1.15 7.85
N PHE A 79 -14.88 2.04 7.86
CA PHE A 79 -14.94 3.29 8.63
C PHE A 79 -15.55 4.46 7.86
N TRP A 80 -15.40 4.51 6.52
CA TRP A 80 -15.85 5.63 5.69
C TRP A 80 -16.79 5.24 4.56
N GLY A 81 -17.09 3.95 4.39
CA GLY A 81 -18.07 3.49 3.41
C GLY A 81 -19.52 3.47 3.93
N ARG A 82 -20.40 2.85 3.15
CA ARG A 82 -21.77 2.45 3.56
C ARG A 82 -22.01 0.95 3.30
N PRO A 83 -21.17 0.05 3.83
CA PRO A 83 -21.34 -1.39 3.64
C PRO A 83 -22.64 -1.88 4.28
N THR A 84 -23.23 -2.93 3.70
CA THR A 84 -24.35 -3.67 4.32
C THR A 84 -23.91 -4.32 5.63
N PHE A 85 -24.85 -4.71 6.48
CA PHE A 85 -24.53 -5.39 7.75
C PHE A 85 -23.70 -6.66 7.56
N ASP A 86 -24.01 -7.48 6.56
CA ASP A 86 -23.24 -8.68 6.27
C ASP A 86 -21.80 -8.34 5.86
N ARG A 87 -21.64 -7.30 5.04
CA ARG A 87 -20.32 -6.82 4.61
C ARG A 87 -19.50 -6.23 5.76
N GLN A 88 -20.13 -5.51 6.69
CA GLN A 88 -19.47 -5.01 7.90
C GLN A 88 -18.86 -6.14 8.74
N ARG A 89 -19.56 -7.27 8.85
CA ARG A 89 -19.07 -8.44 9.59
C ARG A 89 -17.81 -9.04 8.96
N GLU A 90 -17.78 -9.17 7.64
CA GLU A 90 -16.60 -9.64 6.90
C GLU A 90 -15.41 -8.69 7.10
N LEU A 91 -15.65 -7.38 6.96
CA LEU A 91 -14.62 -6.36 7.13
C LEU A 91 -14.04 -6.35 8.55
N ALA A 92 -14.86 -6.56 9.58
CA ALA A 92 -14.40 -6.60 10.97
C ALA A 92 -13.35 -7.70 11.22
N VAL A 93 -13.48 -8.87 10.56
CA VAL A 93 -12.48 -9.94 10.65
C VAL A 93 -11.15 -9.50 10.03
N LEU A 94 -11.21 -8.92 8.82
CA LEU A 94 -10.03 -8.45 8.09
C LEU A 94 -9.29 -7.31 8.82
N VAL A 95 -10.03 -6.35 9.38
CA VAL A 95 -9.46 -5.25 10.17
C VAL A 95 -8.88 -5.76 11.49
N GLY A 96 -9.49 -6.78 12.10
CA GLY A 96 -8.95 -7.43 13.28
C GLY A 96 -7.60 -8.11 13.04
N GLU A 97 -7.36 -8.68 11.87
CA GLU A 97 -6.06 -9.25 11.49
C GLU A 97 -4.97 -8.18 11.32
N PHE A 98 -5.32 -7.04 10.73
CA PHE A 98 -4.43 -5.89 10.62
C PHE A 98 -3.91 -5.45 11.99
N HIS A 99 -4.81 -5.27 12.97
CA HIS A 99 -4.43 -4.83 14.32
C HIS A 99 -3.58 -5.83 15.10
N LYS A 100 -3.70 -7.14 14.84
CA LYS A 100 -2.85 -8.15 15.49
C LYS A 100 -1.46 -8.24 14.88
N SER A 101 -1.29 -7.77 13.65
CA SER A 101 -0.05 -7.85 12.87
C SER A 101 0.81 -6.59 12.98
N SER A 102 0.27 -5.52 13.57
CA SER A 102 1.00 -4.31 13.95
C SER A 102 1.64 -4.49 15.33
N PRO A 103 2.97 -4.34 15.49
CA PRO A 103 3.61 -4.30 16.79
C PRO A 103 3.19 -3.07 17.61
#